data_AF-A0A920DFZ9-F1
#
_entry.id   AF-A0A920DFZ9-F1
#
_cell.length_a   1.000
_cell.length_b   1.000
_cell.length_c   1.000
_cell.angle_alpha   90.00
_cell.angle_beta   90.00
_cell.angle_gamma   90.00
#
_symmetry.space_group_name_H-M   'P 1'
#
loop_
_entity.id
_entity.type
_entity.pdbx_description
1 polymer ?
#
loop_
_entity_poly.entity_id
_entity_poly.type
_entity_poly.pdbx_seq_one_letter_code
_entity_poly.pdbx_strand_id
1 'polypeptide(L)'
;MEIDVNRNRYQGEADFTLYAMADITQYAKIPFDKFIIILYPAIKSEDPEMIKADARCTIDYLINKSKTKKRWSETCIKISTDFENFVTPNSKSISKKESSNDQFDTYAILFGILLIGGFTFYFIRKK
;
A
#
# COMPACT_ATOMS: atom_id res chain seq x y z
N MET A 1 9.86 -9.04 -7.17
CA MET A 1 10.48 -10.13 -7.98
C MET A 1 10.00 -9.95 -9.40
N GLU A 2 10.90 -9.96 -10.37
CA GLU A 2 10.57 -9.80 -11.79
C GLU A 2 10.64 -11.16 -12.49
N ILE A 3 9.65 -11.47 -13.31
CA ILE A 3 9.52 -12.78 -13.96
C ILE A 3 9.07 -12.59 -15.40
N ASP A 4 9.77 -13.26 -16.31
CA ASP A 4 9.41 -13.36 -17.72
C ASP A 4 8.42 -14.52 -17.90
N VAL A 5 7.27 -14.26 -18.52
CA VAL A 5 6.13 -15.18 -18.53
C VAL A 5 5.64 -15.52 -19.93
N ASN A 6 5.35 -16.80 -20.17
CA ASN A 6 4.79 -17.30 -21.43
C ASN A 6 3.24 -17.38 -21.34
N ARG A 7 2.53 -16.81 -22.33
CA ARG A 7 1.07 -16.55 -22.31
C ARG A 7 0.17 -17.74 -21.94
N ASN A 8 0.60 -18.98 -22.14
CA ASN A 8 -0.19 -20.16 -21.76
C ASN A 8 -0.16 -20.50 -20.25
N ARG A 9 0.59 -19.77 -19.41
CA ARG A 9 0.72 -20.05 -17.96
C ARG A 9 0.75 -18.82 -17.04
N TYR A 10 0.28 -17.66 -17.48
CA TYR A 10 0.32 -16.38 -16.73
C TYR A 10 -0.08 -16.51 -15.24
N GLN A 11 -1.18 -17.21 -14.94
CA GLN A 11 -1.63 -17.42 -13.55
C GLN A 11 -0.74 -18.37 -12.76
N GLY A 12 -0.21 -19.41 -13.39
CA GLY A 12 0.60 -20.43 -12.71
C GLY A 12 1.96 -19.90 -12.25
N GLU A 13 2.59 -19.06 -13.05
CA GLU A 13 3.89 -18.46 -12.72
C GLU A 13 3.76 -17.41 -11.61
N ALA A 14 2.72 -16.58 -11.66
CA ALA A 14 2.39 -15.65 -10.58
C ALA A 14 2.07 -16.37 -9.25
N ASP A 15 1.22 -17.40 -9.30
CA ASP A 15 0.86 -18.19 -8.11
C ASP A 15 2.06 -18.91 -7.51
N PHE A 16 2.92 -19.51 -8.35
CA PHE A 16 4.16 -20.13 -7.90
C PHE A 16 5.08 -19.14 -7.20
N THR A 17 5.17 -17.93 -7.73
CA THR A 17 6.01 -16.87 -7.19
C THR A 17 5.50 -16.39 -5.84
N LEU A 18 4.20 -16.12 -5.72
CA LEU A 18 3.58 -15.77 -4.45
C LEU A 18 3.78 -16.87 -3.42
N TYR A 19 3.70 -18.14 -3.84
CA TYR A 19 3.97 -19.28 -2.98
C TYR A 19 5.42 -19.30 -2.49
N ALA A 20 6.40 -19.19 -3.39
CA ALA A 20 7.81 -19.18 -3.02
C ALA A 20 8.17 -17.99 -2.10
N MET A 21 7.63 -16.80 -2.40
CA MET A 21 7.79 -15.62 -1.54
C MET A 21 7.18 -15.87 -0.17
N ALA A 22 5.94 -16.37 -0.08
CA ALA A 22 5.30 -16.67 1.19
C ALA A 22 6.07 -17.73 1.99
N ASP A 23 6.53 -18.79 1.32
CA ASP A 23 7.23 -19.91 1.96
C ASP A 23 8.57 -19.50 2.56
N ILE A 24 9.34 -18.64 1.88
CA ILE A 24 10.62 -18.14 2.40
C ILE A 24 10.38 -17.10 3.50
N THR A 25 9.44 -16.18 3.27
CA THR A 25 9.26 -15.01 4.15
C THR A 25 8.51 -15.30 5.44
N GLN A 26 7.82 -16.44 5.56
CA GLN A 26 7.16 -16.85 6.81
C GLN A 26 8.15 -16.98 7.99
N TYR A 27 9.43 -17.24 7.69
CA TYR A 27 10.49 -17.40 8.68
C TYR A 27 11.31 -16.12 8.91
N ALA A 28 10.95 -15.01 8.24
CA ALA A 28 11.69 -13.77 8.36
C ALA A 28 11.56 -13.17 9.77
N LYS A 29 12.69 -12.72 10.33
CA LYS A 29 12.72 -12.06 11.64
C LYS A 29 11.88 -10.77 11.65
N ILE A 30 11.87 -10.05 10.54
CA ILE A 30 11.02 -8.87 10.32
C ILE A 30 9.98 -9.28 9.27
N PRO A 31 8.67 -9.17 9.57
CA PRO A 31 7.63 -9.55 8.65
C PRO A 31 7.61 -8.62 7.44
N PHE A 32 7.35 -9.18 6.27
CA PHE A 32 7.13 -8.41 5.06
C PHE A 32 5.70 -7.85 5.07
N ASP A 33 5.51 -6.62 4.57
CA ASP A 33 4.19 -6.01 4.47
C ASP A 33 3.49 -6.37 3.15
N LYS A 34 4.24 -6.38 2.05
CA LYS A 34 3.72 -6.56 0.69
C LYS A 34 4.66 -7.42 -0.15
N PHE A 35 4.07 -8.24 -1.01
CA PHE A 35 4.76 -8.87 -2.13
C PHE A 35 4.43 -8.11 -3.40
N ILE A 36 5.47 -7.72 -4.15
CA ILE A 36 5.33 -7.06 -5.44
C ILE A 36 5.95 -7.98 -6.49
N ILE A 37 5.11 -8.39 -7.45
CA ILE A 37 5.52 -9.16 -8.61
C ILE A 37 5.23 -8.31 -9.84
N ILE A 38 6.19 -8.31 -10.75
CA ILE A 38 6.10 -7.65 -12.03
C ILE A 38 6.22 -8.73 -13.09
N LEU A 39 5.19 -8.84 -13.94
CA LEU A 39 5.09 -9.82 -15.01
C LEU A 39 5.29 -9.11 -16.34
N TYR A 40 6.35 -9.48 -17.05
CA TYR A 40 6.61 -8.97 -18.39
C TYR A 40 6.06 -9.95 -19.43
N PRO A 41 5.12 -9.52 -20.29
CA PRO A 41 4.61 -10.37 -21.35
C PRO A 41 5.71 -10.62 -22.40
N ALA A 42 5.77 -11.85 -22.91
CA ALA A 42 6.67 -12.20 -24.02
C ALA A 42 6.43 -11.37 -25.30
N ILE A 43 5.23 -10.81 -25.47
CA ILE A 43 4.89 -9.94 -26.59
C ILE A 43 5.11 -8.49 -26.15
N LYS A 44 6.12 -7.86 -26.76
CA LYS A 44 6.57 -6.50 -26.43
C LYS A 44 5.54 -5.38 -26.58
N SER A 45 4.41 -5.65 -27.26
CA SER A 45 3.33 -4.67 -27.44
C SER A 45 2.28 -4.72 -26.32
N GLU A 46 2.37 -5.68 -25.39
CA GLU A 46 1.52 -5.70 -24.21
C GLU A 46 2.18 -4.99 -23.04
N ASP A 47 1.37 -4.26 -22.28
CA ASP A 47 1.84 -3.61 -21.07
C ASP A 47 2.10 -4.67 -19.99
N PRO A 48 3.21 -4.54 -19.25
CA PRO A 48 3.51 -5.42 -18.15
C PRO A 48 2.54 -5.24 -16.97
N GLU A 49 2.34 -6.31 -16.22
CA GLU A 49 1.34 -6.39 -15.15
C GLU A 49 2.02 -6.41 -13.78
N MET A 50 1.55 -5.58 -12.86
CA MET A 50 1.96 -5.59 -11.46
C MET A 50 0.93 -6.30 -10.60
N ILE A 51 1.40 -7.26 -9.81
CA ILE A 51 0.65 -7.88 -8.73
C ILE A 51 1.19 -7.36 -7.41
N LYS A 52 0.35 -6.66 -6.65
CA LYS A 52 0.61 -6.26 -5.27
C LYS A 52 -0.23 -7.09 -4.32
N ALA A 53 0.44 -7.96 -3.56
CA ALA A 53 -0.20 -8.81 -2.58
C ALA A 53 0.14 -8.39 -1.15
N ASP A 54 -0.83 -8.51 -0.23
CA ASP A 54 -0.57 -8.41 1.21
C ASP A 54 0.17 -9.66 1.69
N ALA A 55 1.36 -9.48 2.25
CA ALA A 55 2.26 -10.59 2.54
C ALA A 55 1.69 -11.52 3.61
N ARG A 56 1.23 -10.96 4.74
CA ARG A 56 0.61 -11.74 5.82
C ARG A 56 -0.63 -12.48 5.34
N CYS A 57 -1.54 -11.79 4.65
CA CYS A 57 -2.73 -12.44 4.12
C CYS A 57 -2.41 -13.55 3.09
N THR A 58 -1.35 -13.35 2.31
CA THR A 58 -0.91 -14.34 1.32
C THR A 58 -0.32 -15.57 2.00
N ILE A 59 0.48 -15.41 3.06
CA ILE A 59 0.95 -16.52 3.90
C ILE A 59 -0.24 -17.26 4.54
N ASP A 60 -1.23 -16.52 5.04
CA ASP A 60 -2.43 -17.11 5.65
C ASP A 60 -3.21 -18.02 4.69
N TYR A 61 -3.27 -17.66 3.40
CA TYR A 61 -3.90 -18.48 2.37
C TYR A 61 -2.98 -19.60 1.86
N LEU A 62 -1.74 -19.29 1.49
CA LEU A 62 -0.86 -20.22 0.77
C LEU A 62 -0.16 -21.22 1.68
N ILE A 63 0.14 -20.84 2.93
CA ILE A 63 0.90 -21.66 3.87
C ILE A 63 -0.03 -22.15 4.98
N ASN A 64 -0.67 -21.23 5.72
CA ASN A 64 -1.47 -21.59 6.89
C ASN A 64 -2.83 -22.19 6.54
N LYS A 65 -3.28 -22.05 5.29
CA LYS A 65 -4.60 -22.51 4.79
C LYS A 65 -5.79 -21.99 5.61
N SER A 66 -5.64 -20.85 6.28
CA SER A 66 -6.65 -20.26 7.17
C SER A 66 -7.68 -19.38 6.45
N LYS A 67 -7.44 -19.06 5.18
CA LYS A 67 -8.32 -18.25 4.32
C LYS A 67 -8.72 -19.02 3.06
N THR A 68 -9.91 -18.73 2.51
CA THR A 68 -10.36 -19.33 1.25
C THR A 68 -9.76 -18.60 0.04
N LYS A 69 -9.62 -19.31 -1.10
CA LYS A 69 -9.11 -18.74 -2.35
C LYS A 69 -9.86 -17.48 -2.76
N LYS A 70 -11.20 -17.53 -2.76
CA LYS A 70 -12.06 -16.40 -3.11
C LYS A 70 -11.76 -15.17 -2.24
N ARG A 71 -11.72 -15.36 -0.92
CA ARG A 71 -11.48 -14.24 0.00
C ARG A 71 -10.06 -13.70 -0.13
N TRP A 72 -9.07 -14.56 -0.35
CA TRP A 72 -7.70 -14.13 -0.60
C TRP A 72 -7.58 -13.32 -1.89
N SER A 73 -8.11 -13.81 -3.02
CA SER A 73 -8.01 -13.11 -4.31
C SER A 73 -8.71 -11.76 -4.30
N GLU A 74 -9.86 -11.64 -3.62
CA GLU A 74 -10.63 -10.39 -3.59
C GLU A 74 -10.07 -9.34 -2.62
N THR A 75 -9.47 -9.76 -1.51
CA THR A 75 -9.09 -8.82 -0.43
C THR A 75 -7.59 -8.57 -0.32
N CYS A 76 -6.76 -9.47 -0.85
CA CYS A 76 -5.33 -9.49 -0.54
C CYS A 76 -4.45 -9.30 -1.76
N ILE A 77 -5.01 -9.30 -2.97
CA ILE A 77 -4.29 -9.07 -4.21
C ILE A 77 -4.89 -7.85 -4.91
N LYS A 78 -4.01 -7.02 -5.47
CA LYS A 78 -4.37 -5.96 -6.40
C LYS A 78 -3.51 -6.10 -7.65
N ILE A 79 -4.17 -6.09 -8.80
CA ILE A 79 -3.56 -6.14 -10.12
C ILE A 79 -3.63 -4.75 -10.75
N SER A 80 -2.56 -4.31 -11.39
CA SER A 80 -2.50 -3.04 -12.11
C SER A 80 -1.59 -3.15 -13.33
N THR A 81 -1.97 -2.48 -14.41
CA THR A 81 -1.20 -2.36 -15.66
C THR A 81 -0.50 -1.00 -15.80
N ASP A 82 -0.66 -0.10 -14.81
CA ASP A 82 -0.12 1.27 -14.87
C ASP A 82 1.36 1.29 -14.49
N PHE A 83 2.20 0.91 -15.45
CA PHE A 83 3.61 0.63 -15.24
C PHE A 83 4.50 1.87 -15.07
N GLU A 84 4.05 3.03 -15.56
CA GLU A 84 4.80 4.30 -15.48
C GLU A 84 5.09 4.75 -14.04
N ASN A 85 4.35 4.24 -13.06
CA ASN A 85 4.57 4.55 -11.65
C ASN A 85 5.73 3.79 -11.00
N PHE A 86 6.37 2.83 -11.71
CA PHE A 86 7.28 1.86 -11.09
C PHE A 86 8.69 1.80 -11.71
N VAL A 87 8.86 2.09 -13.00
CA VAL A 87 10.17 1.95 -13.71
C VAL A 87 11.11 3.13 -13.45
N THR A 88 10.56 4.30 -13.18
CA THR A 88 11.32 5.43 -12.67
C THR A 88 10.87 5.66 -11.23
N PRO A 89 11.75 5.63 -10.22
CA PRO A 89 11.45 6.33 -8.99
C PRO A 89 11.27 7.78 -9.43
N ASN A 90 10.03 8.23 -9.55
CA ASN A 90 9.75 9.63 -9.78
C ASN A 90 10.44 10.35 -8.62
N SER A 91 11.54 11.02 -8.90
CA SER A 91 12.34 11.73 -7.89
C SER A 91 11.50 12.81 -7.17
N LYS A 92 10.27 13.08 -7.64
CA LYS A 92 9.26 13.87 -6.94
C LYS A 92 8.61 13.21 -5.72
N SER A 93 8.77 11.91 -5.44
CA SER A 93 8.15 11.30 -4.25
C SER A 93 9.00 11.38 -2.98
N ILE A 94 10.24 11.89 -3.05
CA ILE A 94 11.04 12.29 -1.89
C ILE A 94 11.16 13.83 -1.87
N SER A 95 10.03 14.53 -2.01
CA SER A 95 9.88 15.86 -1.41
C SER A 95 8.39 16.19 -1.30
N LYS A 96 7.94 16.41 -0.06
CA LYS A 96 6.60 16.84 0.38
C LYS A 96 5.51 15.76 0.30
N LYS A 97 4.67 15.57 1.30
CA LYS A 97 4.55 16.09 2.67
C LYS A 97 3.51 15.15 3.28
N GLU A 98 3.70 14.82 4.54
CA GLU A 98 2.63 14.45 5.47
C GLU A 98 1.39 15.33 5.19
N SER A 99 0.34 14.70 4.65
CA SER A 99 -0.92 15.35 4.29
C SER A 99 -2.02 14.69 5.11
N SER A 100 -2.06 15.08 6.38
CA SER A 100 -3.22 15.03 7.24
C SER A 100 -2.85 15.80 8.50
N ASN A 101 -3.29 17.07 8.62
CA ASN A 101 -3.71 17.74 9.88
C ASN A 101 -3.67 19.29 9.87
N ASP A 102 -3.12 19.96 8.85
CA ASP A 102 -3.01 21.44 8.88
C ASP A 102 -4.35 22.21 9.03
N GLN A 103 -5.46 21.65 8.52
CA GLN A 103 -6.75 22.32 8.58
C GLN A 103 -7.36 22.28 10.00
N PHE A 104 -7.24 21.16 10.71
CA PHE A 104 -7.77 21.03 12.07
C PHE A 104 -6.96 21.85 13.08
N ASP A 105 -5.62 21.87 12.95
CA ASP A 105 -4.75 22.62 13.86
C ASP A 105 -4.96 24.14 13.73
N THR A 106 -5.20 24.64 12.51
CA THR A 106 -5.49 26.06 12.29
C THR A 106 -6.82 26.49 12.93
N TYR A 107 -7.86 25.66 12.84
CA TYR A 107 -9.13 25.93 13.53
C TYR A 107 -8.98 25.81 15.05
N ALA A 108 -8.25 24.83 15.56
CA ALA A 108 -8.01 24.67 17.00
C ALA A 108 -7.27 25.88 17.60
N ILE A 109 -6.27 26.42 16.90
CA ILE A 109 -5.54 27.63 17.31
C ILE A 109 -6.46 28.86 17.30
N LEU A 110 -7.28 29.04 16.26
CA LEU A 110 -8.26 30.14 16.18
C LEU A 110 -9.29 30.09 17.31
N PHE A 111 -9.82 28.90 17.64
CA PHE A 111 -10.74 28.74 18.76
C PHE A 111 -10.07 29.02 20.11
N GLY A 112 -8.81 28.61 20.30
CA GLY A 112 -8.03 28.93 21.49
C GLY A 112 -7.88 30.44 21.73
N ILE A 113 -7.55 31.20 20.67
CA ILE A 113 -7.39 32.66 20.76
C ILE A 113 -8.72 33.35 21.09
N LEU A 114 -9.83 32.93 20.45
CA LEU A 114 -11.15 33.51 20.71
C LEU A 114 -11.63 33.26 22.14
N LEU A 115 -11.38 32.06 22.68
CA LEU A 115 -11.74 31.74 24.07
C LEU A 115 -10.93 32.57 25.06
N ILE A 116 -9.61 32.70 24.88
CA ILE A 116 -8.74 33.48 25.78
C ILE A 116 -9.08 34.98 25.71
N GLY A 117 -9.29 35.52 24.51
CA GLY A 117 -9.69 36.92 24.31
C GLY A 117 -11.08 37.22 24.89
N GLY A 118 -12.03 36.31 24.68
CA GLY A 118 -13.37 36.42 25.27
C GLY A 118 -13.36 36.33 26.80
N PHE A 119 -12.54 35.44 27.37
CA PHE A 119 -12.41 35.28 28.83
C PHE A 119 -11.78 36.52 29.47
N THR A 120 -10.68 37.04 28.89
CA THR A 120 -10.03 38.26 29.39
C THR A 120 -10.96 39.47 29.27
N PHE A 121 -11.66 39.64 28.15
CA PHE A 121 -12.66 40.71 27.99
C PHE A 121 -13.83 40.58 28.98
N TYR A 122 -14.32 39.37 29.23
CA TYR A 122 -15.37 39.11 30.22
C TYR A 122 -14.94 39.50 31.64
N PHE A 123 -13.69 39.18 32.03
CA PHE A 123 -13.16 39.54 33.34
C PHE A 123 -12.87 41.04 33.49
N ILE A 124 -12.43 41.73 32.42
CA ILE A 124 -12.26 43.18 32.43
C ILE A 124 -13.61 43.89 32.59
N ARG A 125 -14.68 43.39 31.96
CA ARG A 125 -16.01 44.01 32.00
C ARG A 125 -16.78 43.77 33.30
N LYS A 126 -16.35 42.82 34.13
CA LYS A 126 -16.99 42.46 35.42
C LYS A 126 -16.34 43.13 36.63
N LYS A 127 -15.31 43.96 36.43
CA LYS A 127 -14.70 44.82 37.45
C LYS A 127 -15.19 46.25 37.28
#